data_AF-A0A224X9R6-F1
#
_entry.id   AF-A0A224X9R6-F1
#
_cell.length_a   1.000
_cell.length_b   1.000
_cell.length_c   1.000
_cell.angle_alpha   90.00
_cell.angle_beta   90.00
_cell.angle_gamma   90.00
#
_symmetry.space_group_name_H-M   'P 1'
#
loop_
_entity.id
_entity.type
_entity.pdbx_description
1 polymer ?
#
loop_
_entity_poly.entity_id
_entity_poly.type
_entity_poly.pdbx_seq_one_letter_code
_entity_poly.pdbx_strand_id
1 'polypeptide(L)'
;MFQYLFKKNIKTDSDYGKYHLTWFPLTTMLYLLYLAIMYRQVKDIDTFYAGAIGGSISILGYGIWLLRLLLNPKRLRAARLKTTDERRQLLEQEIWSHIGRFLLGIVALMVIISLEKEKITFSLLQLMALVYLIMAYYFYRLRK
;
A
#
# COMPACT_ATOMS: atom_id res chain seq x y z
N MET A 1 1.90 -9.92 -7.49
CA MET A 1 2.70 -11.10 -7.88
C MET A 1 4.19 -10.98 -7.53
N PHE A 2 4.89 -9.88 -7.85
CA PHE A 2 6.33 -9.74 -7.55
C PHE A 2 6.72 -9.91 -6.08
N GLN A 3 5.92 -9.41 -5.13
CA GLN A 3 6.19 -9.61 -3.69
C GLN A 3 6.21 -11.09 -3.28
N TYR A 4 5.48 -11.96 -3.97
CA TYR A 4 5.44 -13.40 -3.66
C TYR A 4 6.68 -14.14 -4.16
N LEU A 5 7.27 -13.72 -5.28
CA LEU A 5 8.51 -14.30 -5.80
C LEU A 5 9.69 -14.06 -4.86
N PHE A 6 9.78 -12.88 -4.23
CA PHE A 6 10.85 -12.55 -3.29
C PHE A 6 10.59 -13.04 -1.86
N LYS A 7 9.32 -13.02 -1.39
CA LYS A 7 8.97 -13.54 -0.05
C LYS A 7 9.15 -15.06 0.07
N LYS A 8 8.99 -15.83 -1.01
CA LYS A 8 9.17 -17.30 -1.01
C LYS A 8 10.60 -17.74 -0.66
N ASN A 9 11.59 -16.85 -0.83
CA ASN A 9 12.99 -17.12 -0.50
C ASN A 9 13.36 -16.75 0.95
N ILE A 10 12.43 -16.19 1.73
CA ILE A 10 12.68 -15.79 3.12
C ILE A 10 12.54 -17.01 4.03
N LYS A 11 13.65 -17.70 4.29
CA LYS A 11 13.70 -18.86 5.20
C LYS A 11 14.29 -18.49 6.56
N THR A 12 15.27 -17.59 6.58
CA THR A 12 15.95 -17.17 7.80
C THR A 12 15.56 -15.76 8.23
N ASP A 13 15.82 -15.41 9.49
CA ASP A 13 15.62 -14.05 10.00
C ASP A 13 16.53 -13.04 9.27
N SER A 14 17.73 -13.49 8.87
CA SER A 14 18.67 -12.71 8.06
C SER A 14 18.11 -12.38 6.67
N ASP A 15 17.47 -13.34 6.00
CA ASP A 15 16.85 -13.11 4.69
C ASP A 15 15.71 -12.09 4.76
N TYR A 16 14.92 -12.14 5.84
CA TYR A 16 13.84 -11.18 6.08
C TYR A 16 14.39 -9.77 6.29
N GLY A 17 15.49 -9.64 7.05
CA GLY A 17 16.20 -8.37 7.22
C GLY A 17 16.73 -7.82 5.89
N LYS A 18 17.43 -8.66 5.11
CA LYS A 18 17.97 -8.29 3.78
C LYS A 18 16.89 -7.85 2.80
N TYR A 19 15.73 -8.52 2.81
CA TYR A 19 14.58 -8.13 2.00
C TYR A 19 14.14 -6.69 2.31
N HIS A 20 13.96 -6.34 3.58
CA HIS A 20 13.55 -4.99 3.94
C HIS A 20 14.65 -3.95 3.68
N LEU A 21 15.92 -4.31 3.84
CA LEU A 21 17.07 -3.47 3.52
C LEU A 21 17.21 -3.17 2.02
N THR A 22 16.75 -4.06 1.14
CA THR A 22 16.68 -3.80 -0.32
C THR A 22 15.40 -3.09 -0.72
N TRP A 23 14.28 -3.41 -0.07
CA TRP A 23 12.99 -2.83 -0.40
C TRP A 23 12.82 -1.37 0.06
N PHE A 24 13.41 -1.00 1.19
CA PHE A 24 13.30 0.35 1.73
C PHE A 24 13.97 1.42 0.83
N PRO A 25 15.22 1.23 0.33
CA PRO A 25 15.80 2.16 -0.64
C PRO A 25 15.00 2.25 -1.93
N LEU A 26 14.51 1.11 -2.44
CA LEU A 26 13.72 1.08 -3.67
C LEU A 26 12.42 1.88 -3.53
N THR A 27 11.68 1.66 -2.44
CA THR A 27 10.44 2.41 -2.16
C THR A 27 10.69 3.89 -1.94
N THR A 28 11.81 4.25 -1.30
CA THR A 28 12.23 5.65 -1.13
C THR A 28 12.55 6.29 -2.47
N MET A 29 13.28 5.60 -3.34
CA MET A 29 13.62 6.08 -4.69
C MET A 29 12.36 6.29 -5.55
N LEU A 30 11.41 5.34 -5.52
CA LEU A 30 10.13 5.48 -6.22
C LEU A 30 9.31 6.66 -5.70
N TYR A 31 9.34 6.92 -4.39
CA TYR A 31 8.68 8.07 -3.81
C TYR A 31 9.32 9.40 -4.24
N LEU A 32 10.65 9.48 -4.27
CA LEU A 32 11.35 10.67 -4.78
C LEU A 32 11.03 10.92 -6.26
N LEU A 33 10.96 9.85 -7.07
CA LEU A 33 10.53 9.94 -8.46
C LEU A 33 9.09 10.49 -8.56
N TYR A 34 8.18 9.98 -7.73
CA TYR A 34 6.81 10.48 -7.65
C TYR A 34 6.75 11.97 -7.29
N LEU A 35 7.52 12.42 -6.30
CA LEU A 35 7.61 13.84 -5.95
C LEU A 35 8.15 14.68 -7.11
N ALA A 36 9.16 14.21 -7.84
CA ALA A 36 9.70 14.91 -9.00
C ALA A 36 8.66 15.08 -10.12
N ILE A 37 7.82 14.07 -10.35
CA ILE A 37 6.71 14.14 -11.32
C ILE A 37 5.63 15.11 -10.81
N MET A 38 5.23 15.00 -9.54
CA MET A 38 4.22 15.87 -8.94
C MET A 38 4.63 17.33 -8.93
N TYR A 39 5.90 17.63 -8.65
CA TYR A 39 6.44 18.99 -8.70
C TYR A 39 6.27 19.64 -10.08
N ARG A 40 6.34 18.85 -11.16
CA ARG A 40 6.14 19.35 -12.53
C ARG A 40 4.66 19.52 -12.90
N GLN A 41 3.76 18.76 -12.30
CA GLN A 41 2.35 18.70 -12.69
C GLN A 41 1.43 19.55 -11.82
N VAL A 42 1.75 19.71 -10.54
CA VAL A 42 0.93 20.47 -9.60
C VAL A 42 1.28 21.96 -9.71
N LYS A 43 0.30 22.76 -10.12
CA LYS A 43 0.44 24.23 -10.21
C LYS A 43 0.33 24.94 -8.86
N ASP A 44 -0.34 24.31 -7.90
CA ASP A 44 -0.53 24.83 -6.55
C ASP A 44 0.55 24.28 -5.61
N ILE A 45 1.40 25.18 -5.13
CA ILE A 45 2.58 24.82 -4.35
C ILE A 45 2.21 24.28 -2.96
N ASP A 46 1.09 24.74 -2.39
CA ASP A 46 0.64 24.33 -1.06
C ASP A 46 0.16 22.88 -1.08
N THR A 47 -0.60 22.51 -2.12
CA THR A 47 -1.03 21.12 -2.36
C THR A 47 0.18 20.20 -2.56
N PHE A 48 1.23 20.65 -3.25
CA PHE A 48 2.47 19.89 -3.41
C PHE A 48 3.17 19.66 -2.07
N TYR A 49 3.41 20.72 -1.28
CA TYR A 49 4.09 20.61 0.01
C TYR A 49 3.29 19.77 1.02
N ALA A 50 1.97 19.89 1.06
CA ALA A 50 1.12 19.06 1.91
C ALA A 50 1.29 17.56 1.57
N GLY A 51 1.26 17.21 0.29
CA GLY A 51 1.50 15.83 -0.17
C GLY A 51 2.91 15.34 0.12
N ALA A 52 3.93 16.19 -0.10
CA ALA A 52 5.33 15.87 0.15
C ALA A 52 5.61 15.68 1.65
N ILE A 53 5.02 16.48 2.53
CA ILE A 53 5.16 16.33 3.98
C ILE A 53 4.48 15.03 4.43
N GLY A 54 3.24 14.78 4.01
CA GLY A 54 2.50 13.57 4.39
C GLY A 54 3.19 12.27 3.95
N GLY A 55 3.70 12.23 2.72
CA GLY A 55 4.46 11.09 2.22
C GLY A 55 5.80 10.90 2.96
N SER A 56 6.50 12.00 3.25
CA SER A 56 7.79 11.95 3.95
C SER A 56 7.66 11.46 5.38
N ILE A 57 6.62 11.88 6.11
CA ILE A 57 6.30 11.38 7.46
C ILE A 57 6.06 9.86 7.43
N SER A 58 5.35 9.37 6.41
CA SER A 58 5.08 7.94 6.25
C SER A 58 6.35 7.13 6.03
N ILE A 59 7.28 7.63 5.20
CA ILE A 59 8.58 6.98 4.95
C ILE A 59 9.47 7.01 6.18
N LEU A 60 9.53 8.15 6.88
CA LEU A 60 10.28 8.28 8.13
C LEU A 60 9.74 7.32 9.20
N GLY A 61 8.42 7.26 9.36
CA GLY A 61 7.77 6.31 10.27
C GLY A 61 8.11 4.86 9.94
N TYR A 62 8.08 4.49 8.66
CA TYR A 62 8.49 3.17 8.20
C TYR A 62 9.97 2.89 8.46
N GLY A 63 10.85 3.86 8.23
CA GLY A 63 12.28 3.77 8.52
C GLY A 63 12.58 3.54 10.00
N ILE A 64 11.94 4.31 10.89
CA ILE A 64 12.05 4.13 12.35
C ILE A 64 11.57 2.74 12.76
N TRP A 65 10.45 2.29 12.22
CA TRP A 65 9.94 0.94 12.47
C TRP A 65 10.92 -0.14 12.00
N LEU A 66 11.50 0.01 10.81
CA LEU A 66 12.45 -0.92 10.24
C LEU A 66 13.74 -0.99 11.09
N LEU A 67 14.27 0.15 11.53
CA LEU A 67 15.42 0.18 12.45
C LEU A 67 15.11 -0.57 13.74
N ARG A 68 13.94 -0.31 14.36
CA ARG A 68 13.51 -1.02 15.58
C ARG A 68 13.33 -2.52 15.37
N LEU A 69 12.96 -2.94 14.15
CA LEU A 69 12.79 -4.33 13.76
C LEU A 69 14.14 -5.03 13.58
N LEU A 70 15.09 -4.40 12.88
CA LEU A 70 16.42 -4.95 12.62
C LEU A 70 17.28 -5.01 13.91
N LEU A 71 17.11 -4.05 14.82
CA LEU A 71 17.81 -4.02 16.10
C LEU A 71 17.31 -5.07 17.12
N ASN A 72 16.14 -5.69 16.88
CA ASN A 72 15.53 -6.64 17.82
C ASN A 72 15.30 -8.02 17.18
N PRO A 73 16.15 -9.03 17.44
CA PRO A 73 16.04 -10.34 16.80
C PRO A 73 14.72 -11.06 17.14
N LYS A 74 14.19 -10.86 18.35
CA LYS A 74 12.87 -11.40 18.75
C LYS A 74 11.73 -10.83 17.91
N ARG A 75 11.76 -9.53 17.58
CA ARG A 75 10.74 -8.87 16.75
C ARG A 75 10.88 -9.28 15.29
N LEU A 76 12.12 -9.40 14.79
CA LEU A 76 12.43 -9.86 13.45
C LEU A 76 11.88 -11.28 13.22
N ARG A 77 12.13 -12.21 14.16
CA ARG A 77 11.61 -13.57 14.10
C ARG A 77 10.08 -13.63 14.14
N ALA A 78 9.44 -12.85 15.02
CA ALA A 78 7.99 -12.79 15.11
C ALA A 78 7.36 -12.20 13.83
N ALA A 79 7.96 -11.15 13.27
CA ALA A 79 7.51 -10.54 12.01
C ALA A 79 7.71 -11.47 10.81
N ARG A 80 8.83 -12.21 10.76
CA ARG A 80 9.05 -13.27 9.76
C ARG A 80 7.99 -14.34 9.87
N LEU A 81 7.77 -14.90 11.07
CA LEU A 81 6.76 -15.94 11.30
C LEU A 81 5.37 -15.47 10.88
N LYS A 82 5.01 -14.21 11.19
CA LYS A 82 3.77 -13.59 10.74
C LYS A 82 3.69 -13.43 9.22
N THR A 83 4.83 -13.24 8.55
CA THR A 83 4.91 -13.09 7.09
C THR A 83 4.85 -14.43 6.37
N THR A 84 5.38 -15.51 6.96
CA THR A 84 5.28 -16.89 6.44
C THR A 84 4.04 -17.65 6.92
N ASP A 85 3.19 -17.01 7.73
CA ASP A 85 1.92 -17.61 8.16
C ASP A 85 0.96 -17.65 6.97
N GLU A 86 0.89 -18.80 6.30
CA GLU A 86 0.08 -19.03 5.11
C GLU A 86 -1.40 -18.71 5.35
N ARG A 87 -1.90 -18.87 6.59
CA ARG A 87 -3.28 -18.53 6.95
C ARG A 87 -3.56 -17.04 6.83
N ARG A 88 -2.60 -16.20 7.23
CA ARG A 88 -2.72 -14.74 7.07
C ARG A 88 -2.61 -14.32 5.61
N GLN A 89 -1.77 -14.99 4.83
CA GLN A 89 -1.67 -14.70 3.39
C GLN A 89 -2.96 -15.04 2.65
N LEU A 90 -3.57 -16.19 2.96
CA LEU A 90 -4.87 -16.58 2.40
C LEU A 90 -5.97 -15.59 2.80
N LEU A 91 -6.00 -15.17 4.07
CA LEU A 91 -6.93 -14.14 4.55
C LEU A 91 -6.74 -12.81 3.80
N GLU A 92 -5.51 -12.33 3.64
CA GLU A 92 -5.22 -11.10 2.89
C GLU A 92 -5.65 -11.23 1.42
N GLN A 93 -5.39 -12.37 0.77
CA GLN A 93 -5.84 -12.62 -0.59
C GLN A 93 -7.37 -12.64 -0.71
N GLU A 94 -8.07 -13.24 0.25
CA GLU A 94 -9.54 -13.25 0.31
C GLU A 94 -10.09 -11.83 0.46
N ILE A 95 -9.52 -11.03 1.36
CA ILE A 95 -9.90 -9.62 1.55
C ILE A 95 -9.69 -8.80 0.27
N TRP A 96 -8.53 -8.94 -0.37
CA TRP A 96 -8.25 -8.27 -1.65
C TRP A 96 -9.16 -8.77 -2.78
N SER A 97 -9.54 -10.05 -2.78
CA SER A 97 -10.51 -10.59 -3.72
C SER A 97 -11.89 -9.93 -3.53
N HIS A 98 -12.34 -9.74 -2.29
CA HIS A 98 -13.60 -9.07 -1.99
C HIS A 98 -13.58 -7.61 -2.44
N ILE A 99 -12.52 -6.87 -2.12
CA ILE A 99 -12.32 -5.48 -2.56
C ILE A 99 -12.30 -5.42 -4.09
N GLY A 100 -11.57 -6.34 -4.74
CA GLY A 100 -11.48 -6.41 -6.19
C GLY A 100 -12.83 -6.66 -6.87
N ARG A 101 -13.63 -7.61 -6.36
CA ARG A 101 -14.99 -7.88 -6.87
C ARG A 101 -15.91 -6.68 -6.69
N PHE A 102 -15.82 -5.99 -5.55
CA PHE A 102 -16.59 -4.78 -5.30
C PHE A 102 -16.23 -3.65 -6.28
N LEU A 103 -14.93 -3.39 -6.46
CA LEU A 103 -14.44 -2.40 -7.42
C LEU A 103 -14.82 -2.75 -8.87
N LEU A 104 -14.73 -4.03 -9.24
CA LEU A 104 -15.17 -4.51 -10.56
C LEU A 104 -16.67 -4.22 -10.77
N GLY A 105 -17.50 -4.43 -9.76
CA GLY A 105 -18.92 -4.10 -9.80
C GLY A 105 -19.18 -2.61 -9.99
N ILE A 106 -18.43 -1.76 -9.27
CA ILE A 106 -18.48 -0.30 -9.46
C ILE A 106 -18.10 0.07 -10.90
N VAL A 107 -17.00 -0.48 -11.43
CA VAL A 107 -16.55 -0.20 -12.81
C VAL A 107 -17.59 -0.66 -13.83
N ALA A 108 -18.20 -1.83 -13.64
CA ALA A 108 -19.26 -2.32 -14.53
C ALA A 108 -20.49 -1.38 -14.53
N LEU A 109 -20.90 -0.90 -13.36
CA LEU A 109 -21.95 0.12 -13.22
C LEU A 109 -21.58 1.42 -13.93
N MET A 110 -20.33 1.88 -13.78
CA MET A 110 -19.84 3.07 -14.48
C MET A 110 -19.89 2.88 -16.00
N VAL A 111 -19.52 1.71 -16.52
CA VAL A 111 -19.59 1.42 -17.96
C VAL A 111 -21.03 1.51 -18.46
N ILE A 112 -22.00 0.95 -17.73
CA ILE A 112 -23.42 1.04 -18.09
C ILE A 112 -23.89 2.50 -18.12
N ILE A 113 -23.56 3.27 -17.07
CA ILE A 113 -23.92 4.70 -17.00
C ILE A 113 -23.23 5.51 -18.10
N SER A 114 -22.02 5.10 -18.51
CA SER A 114 -21.26 5.75 -19.57
C SER A 114 -21.88 5.55 -20.96
N LEU A 115 -22.75 4.55 -21.15
CA LEU A 115 -23.50 4.38 -22.40
C LEU A 115 -24.53 5.50 -22.58
N GLU A 116 -25.04 6.06 -21.48
CA GLU A 116 -25.99 7.17 -21.50
C GLU A 116 -25.33 8.55 -21.35
N LYS A 117 -24.15 8.62 -20.71
CA LYS A 117 -23.43 9.87 -20.43
C LYS A 117 -21.99 9.81 -20.94
N GLU A 118 -21.63 10.75 -21.81
CA GLU A 118 -20.29 10.81 -22.42
C GLU A 118 -19.14 11.04 -21.41
N LYS A 119 -19.41 11.67 -20.27
CA LYS A 119 -18.38 11.98 -19.25
C LYS A 119 -18.89 11.65 -17.85
N ILE A 120 -18.15 10.78 -17.18
CA ILE A 120 -18.33 10.49 -15.76
C ILE A 120 -17.22 11.21 -15.00
N THR A 121 -17.59 12.21 -14.20
CA THR A 121 -16.66 12.95 -13.34
C THR A 121 -16.88 12.54 -11.89
N PHE A 122 -15.79 12.27 -11.17
CA PHE A 122 -15.81 12.03 -9.74
C PHE A 122 -15.21 13.23 -9.02
N SER A 123 -15.85 13.64 -7.92
CA SER A 123 -15.22 14.63 -7.05
C SER A 123 -14.09 13.97 -6.26
N LEU A 124 -13.05 14.75 -5.93
CA LEU A 124 -11.94 14.27 -5.09
C LEU A 124 -12.45 13.66 -3.77
N LEU A 125 -13.49 14.25 -3.19
CA LEU A 125 -14.08 13.80 -1.93
C LEU A 125 -14.73 12.42 -2.04
N GLN A 126 -15.38 12.10 -3.16
CA GLN A 126 -15.94 10.77 -3.43
C GLN A 126 -14.84 9.71 -3.58
N LEU A 127 -13.74 10.05 -4.26
CA LEU A 127 -12.59 9.15 -4.39
C LEU A 127 -11.90 8.92 -3.05
N MET A 128 -11.71 9.97 -2.24
CA MET A 128 -11.15 9.83 -0.89
C MET A 128 -12.05 8.96 0.00
N ALA A 129 -13.38 9.16 -0.04
CA ALA A 129 -14.32 8.36 0.72
C ALA A 129 -14.25 6.86 0.33
N LEU A 130 -14.15 6.56 -0.96
CA LEU A 130 -13.97 5.20 -1.46
C LEU A 130 -12.68 4.56 -0.92
N VAL A 131 -11.56 5.30 -0.95
CA VAL A 131 -10.27 4.83 -0.43
C VAL A 131 -10.36 4.56 1.08
N TYR A 132 -10.98 5.46 1.85
CA TYR A 132 -11.16 5.25 3.29
C TYR A 132 -12.05 4.05 3.61
N LEU A 133 -13.12 3.83 2.83
CA LEU A 133 -13.98 2.65 2.98
C LEU A 133 -13.21 1.35 2.70
N ILE A 134 -12.40 1.32 1.65
CA ILE A 134 -11.53 0.18 1.33
C ILE A 134 -10.55 -0.08 2.48
N MET A 135 -9.89 0.96 2.99
CA MET A 135 -8.97 0.84 4.12
C MET A 135 -9.68 0.36 5.38
N ALA A 136 -10.84 0.93 5.71
CA ALA A 136 -11.63 0.54 6.87
C ALA A 136 -12.05 -0.93 6.81
N TYR A 137 -12.55 -1.38 5.66
CA TYR A 137 -12.90 -2.77 5.43
C TYR A 137 -11.69 -3.70 5.54
N TYR A 138 -10.56 -3.31 4.94
CA TYR A 138 -9.31 -4.06 5.00
C TYR A 138 -8.86 -4.27 6.45
N PHE A 139 -8.80 -3.19 7.25
CA PHE A 139 -8.38 -3.29 8.66
C PHE A 139 -9.39 -4.01 9.54
N TYR A 140 -10.70 -3.84 9.30
CA TYR A 140 -11.74 -4.56 10.02
C TYR A 140 -11.61 -6.07 9.83
N ARG A 141 -11.44 -6.53 8.59
CA ARG A 141 -11.30 -7.97 8.30
C ARG A 141 -9.98 -8.56 8.78
N LEU A 142 -8.89 -7.80 8.77
CA LEU A 142 -7.58 -8.24 9.29
C LEU A 142 -7.50 -8.40 10.82
N ARG A 143 -8.42 -7.75 11.56
CA ARG A 143 -8.51 -7.89 13.01
C ARG A 143 -9.31 -9.11 13.46
N LYS A 144 -10.14 -9.66 12.59
CA LYS A 144 -10.99 -10.83 12.86
C LYS A 144 -10.21 -12.12 12.64
#